data_AF-A0A7X0IEU6-F1
#
_entry.id   AF-A0A7X0IEU6-F1
#
_cell.length_a   1.000
_cell.length_b   1.000
_cell.length_c   1.000
_cell.angle_alpha   90.00
_cell.angle_beta   90.00
_cell.angle_gamma   90.00
#
_symmetry.space_group_name_H-M   'P 1'
#
loop_
_entity.id
_entity.type
_entity.pdbx_description
1 polymer ?
#
loop_
_entity_poly.entity_id
_entity_poly.type
_entity_poly.pdbx_seq_one_letter_code
_entity_poly.pdbx_strand_id
1 'polypeptide(L)'
;MVNRVLVGSLLGVIALLVVVIVVMRTGGDEEPVAAAPGATPAVTPPSQAVSPSPSPVPWTEGDCLDVTALAGGSLAPSSGGSPETVRQVRCEQGGARILRLVDRGDGEQRCPRDTDGFVDTPAGLGEPRTACVRNLADPHPAARGKGGGVLVAGDCVLVSDEGDVRERACADARGPGRVWGLYKKKSQCKDSRGFLDYHYAHRRTHPTHPVVCAGPGDTATELGAKYDNGTCFRKPATLSTQLGGLIFGGLDEVSCSSRSAWAEVVASARVAEDCPARSTRSVSDDHHYPGTTCLRTLR
;
A
#
# COMPACT_ATOMS: atom_id res chain seq x y z
N MET A 1 -36.86 27.62 4.44
CA MET A 1 -36.69 28.18 5.79
C MET A 1 -35.64 27.34 6.51
N VAL A 2 -34.43 27.86 6.72
CA VAL A 2 -33.37 27.14 7.43
C VAL A 2 -33.75 27.07 8.91
N ASN A 3 -33.80 25.86 9.44
CA ASN A 3 -34.24 25.60 10.81
C ASN A 3 -33.19 26.14 11.78
N ARG A 4 -33.42 27.36 12.30
CA ARG A 4 -32.48 28.11 13.16
C ARG A 4 -32.08 27.32 14.42
N VAL A 5 -32.93 26.41 14.87
CA VAL A 5 -32.67 25.51 16.00
C VAL A 5 -31.53 24.52 15.69
N LEU A 6 -31.47 24.02 14.46
CA LEU A 6 -30.47 23.03 14.04
C LEU A 6 -29.08 23.66 13.88
N VAL A 7 -29.02 24.91 13.42
CA VAL A 7 -27.76 25.67 13.26
C VAL A 7 -27.14 25.99 14.62
N GLY A 8 -27.96 26.35 15.62
CA GLY A 8 -27.47 26.62 16.98
C GLY A 8 -26.88 25.38 17.66
N SER A 9 -27.54 24.23 17.49
CA SER A 9 -27.07 22.97 18.09
C SER A 9 -25.74 22.51 17.47
N LEU A 10 -25.57 22.64 16.15
CA LEU A 10 -24.34 22.24 15.47
C LEU A 10 -23.13 23.11 15.88
N LEU A 11 -23.33 24.43 16.04
CA LEU A 11 -22.27 25.34 16.49
C LEU A 11 -21.82 25.04 17.93
N GLY A 12 -22.75 24.66 18.81
CA GLY A 12 -22.41 24.26 20.18
C GLY A 12 -21.54 23.00 20.25
N VAL A 13 -21.84 21.99 19.43
CA VAL A 13 -21.06 20.74 19.36
C VAL A 13 -19.66 20.99 18.81
N ILE A 14 -19.51 21.83 17.79
CA ILE A 14 -18.20 22.19 17.21
C ILE A 14 -17.34 22.93 18.25
N ALA A 15 -17.91 23.88 18.99
CA ALA A 15 -17.17 24.61 20.03
C ALA A 15 -16.68 23.68 21.15
N LEU A 16 -17.50 22.73 21.59
CA LEU A 16 -17.12 21.74 22.59
C LEU A 16 -15.97 20.85 22.11
N LEU A 17 -16.02 20.37 20.86
CA LEU A 17 -14.97 19.55 20.26
C LEU A 17 -13.63 20.29 20.17
N VAL A 18 -13.65 21.57 19.79
CA VAL A 18 -12.42 22.39 19.74
C VAL A 18 -11.78 22.53 21.12
N VAL A 19 -12.58 22.74 22.19
CA VAL A 19 -12.06 22.84 23.56
C VAL A 19 -11.42 21.52 24.00
N VAL A 20 -12.05 20.38 23.72
CA VAL A 20 -11.50 19.05 24.07
C VAL A 20 -10.17 18.80 23.37
N ILE A 21 -10.05 19.15 22.08
CA ILE A 21 -8.81 18.96 21.31
C ILE A 21 -7.67 19.84 21.85
N VAL A 22 -7.97 21.08 22.28
CA VAL A 22 -6.96 21.98 22.85
C VAL A 22 -6.47 21.47 24.21
N VAL A 23 -7.37 21.00 25.08
CA VAL A 23 -7.00 20.47 26.41
C VAL A 23 -6.13 19.21 26.30
N MET A 24 -6.38 18.34 25.32
CA MET A 24 -5.55 17.13 25.14
C MET A 24 -4.16 17.40 24.57
N ARG A 25 -3.91 18.55 23.95
CA ARG A 25 -2.59 18.88 23.38
C ARG A 25 -1.61 19.56 24.34
N THR A 26 -2.07 20.05 25.48
CA THR A 26 -1.22 20.80 26.43
C THR A 26 -0.79 20.02 27.67
N GLY A 27 -1.18 18.74 27.80
CA GLY A 27 -0.88 17.89 28.97
C GLY A 27 0.34 16.98 28.82
N GLY A 28 1.45 17.48 28.28
CA GLY A 28 2.72 16.74 28.24
C GLY A 28 3.52 16.99 29.52
N ASP A 29 3.51 16.04 30.44
CA ASP A 29 4.30 16.07 31.67
C ASP A 29 5.81 15.98 31.36
N GLU A 30 6.56 17.04 31.65
CA GLU A 30 8.03 17.02 31.67
C GLU A 30 8.50 16.38 32.99
N GLU A 31 9.00 15.15 32.91
CA GLU A 31 9.65 14.47 34.02
C GLU A 31 11.07 15.04 34.25
N PRO A 32 11.41 15.53 35.45
CA PRO A 32 12.73 16.07 35.73
C PRO A 32 13.76 14.93 35.88
N VAL A 33 14.69 14.83 34.93
CA VAL A 33 15.82 13.91 35.00
C VAL A 33 16.78 14.35 36.10
N ALA A 34 16.92 13.50 37.12
CA ALA A 34 17.85 13.69 38.23
C ALA A 34 19.31 13.61 37.75
N ALA A 35 20.10 14.61 38.15
CA ALA A 35 21.54 14.67 37.92
C ALA A 35 22.28 13.65 38.80
N ALA A 36 23.11 12.80 38.18
CA ALA A 36 24.03 11.90 38.88
C ALA A 36 25.43 12.56 39.01
N PRO A 37 26.06 12.55 40.20
CA PRO A 37 27.45 12.97 40.37
C PRO A 37 28.37 11.75 40.32
N GLY A 38 29.43 11.79 39.51
CA GLY A 38 30.42 10.72 39.47
C GLY A 38 31.44 10.82 38.34
N ALA A 39 32.13 11.95 38.22
CA ALA A 39 33.26 12.07 37.29
C ALA A 39 34.48 11.34 37.85
N THR A 40 34.90 10.26 37.18
CA THR A 40 36.23 9.65 37.33
C THR A 40 37.14 10.24 36.25
N PRO A 41 38.38 10.67 36.54
CA PRO A 41 39.28 11.22 35.53
C PRO A 41 39.69 10.14 34.52
N ALA A 42 39.23 10.28 33.27
CA ALA A 42 39.61 9.43 32.16
C ALA A 42 41.03 9.78 31.70
N VAL A 43 41.89 8.77 31.69
CA VAL A 43 43.24 8.81 31.12
C VAL A 43 43.12 9.04 29.61
N THR A 44 43.63 10.17 29.11
CA THR A 44 43.70 10.51 27.69
C THR A 44 44.55 9.47 26.95
N PRO A 45 43.98 8.64 26.06
CA PRO A 45 44.78 7.78 25.21
C PRO A 45 45.56 8.64 24.20
N PRO A 46 46.78 8.21 23.79
CA PRO A 46 47.58 8.93 22.82
C PRO A 46 46.80 9.10 21.52
N SER A 47 46.81 10.33 21.02
CA SER A 47 46.20 10.78 19.77
C SER A 47 46.69 9.89 18.62
N GLN A 48 45.88 8.89 18.25
CA GLN A 48 46.13 8.10 17.06
C GLN A 48 45.90 9.01 15.85
N ALA A 49 46.94 9.17 15.03
CA ALA A 49 46.85 9.87 13.76
C ALA A 49 45.71 9.25 12.95
N VAL A 50 44.63 10.01 12.79
CA VAL A 50 43.48 9.65 11.96
C VAL A 50 44.02 9.52 10.55
N SER A 51 44.15 8.28 10.08
CA SER A 51 44.45 8.03 8.67
C SER A 51 43.37 8.72 7.84
N PRO A 52 43.74 9.49 6.80
CA PRO A 52 42.77 10.25 6.03
C PRO A 52 41.70 9.28 5.51
N SER A 53 40.44 9.55 5.88
CA SER A 53 39.31 8.80 5.34
C SER A 53 39.44 8.78 3.82
N PRO A 54 39.40 7.59 3.17
CA PRO A 54 39.48 7.52 1.73
C PRO A 54 38.40 8.41 1.13
N SER A 55 38.79 9.21 0.12
CA SER A 55 37.83 10.04 -0.60
C SER A 55 36.67 9.15 -1.09
N PRO A 56 35.42 9.59 -0.91
CA PRO A 56 34.28 8.76 -1.23
C PRO A 56 34.26 8.51 -2.75
N VAL A 57 34.11 7.24 -3.13
CA VAL A 57 34.15 6.80 -4.52
C VAL A 57 32.80 7.13 -5.16
N PRO A 58 32.77 7.81 -6.34
CA PRO A 58 31.52 8.08 -7.03
C PRO A 58 30.86 6.76 -7.43
N TRP A 59 29.54 6.69 -7.24
CA TRP A 59 28.76 5.53 -7.64
C TRP A 59 28.70 5.42 -9.16
N THR A 60 28.66 4.19 -9.65
CA THR A 60 28.57 3.82 -11.06
C THR A 60 27.57 2.69 -11.27
N GLU A 61 27.11 2.51 -12.51
CA GLU A 61 26.23 1.37 -12.84
C GLU A 61 26.96 0.04 -12.58
N GLY A 62 26.25 -0.92 -11.97
CA GLY A 62 26.81 -2.20 -11.56
C GLY A 62 27.36 -2.24 -10.14
N ASP A 63 27.56 -1.08 -9.50
CA ASP A 63 27.97 -1.03 -8.10
C ASP A 63 26.92 -1.64 -7.18
N CYS A 64 27.39 -2.22 -6.08
CA CYS A 64 26.53 -2.86 -5.11
C CYS A 64 26.45 -2.04 -3.83
N LEU A 65 25.26 -2.00 -3.25
CA LEU A 65 24.91 -1.18 -2.11
C LEU A 65 24.50 -2.06 -0.93
N ASP A 66 25.00 -1.72 0.25
CA ASP A 66 24.44 -2.18 1.51
C ASP A 66 23.19 -1.35 1.79
N VAL A 67 22.05 -2.01 1.63
CA VAL A 67 20.70 -1.43 1.82
C VAL A 67 20.04 -2.00 3.07
N THR A 68 20.78 -2.67 3.95
CA THR A 68 20.24 -3.31 5.15
C THR A 68 19.60 -2.29 6.11
N ALA A 69 20.01 -1.02 6.00
CA ALA A 69 19.42 0.10 6.74
C ALA A 69 18.10 0.65 6.16
N LEU A 70 17.71 0.24 4.95
CA LEU A 70 16.39 0.52 4.38
C LEU A 70 15.40 -0.51 4.98
N ALA A 71 14.93 -0.19 6.18
CA ALA A 71 14.10 -1.06 7.00
C ALA A 71 12.93 -1.67 6.21
N GLY A 72 12.85 -3.01 6.18
CA GLY A 72 11.71 -3.76 5.65
C GLY A 72 11.91 -4.43 4.29
N GLY A 73 13.11 -4.40 3.70
CA GLY A 73 13.40 -5.11 2.45
C GLY A 73 12.69 -4.53 1.20
N SER A 74 11.91 -3.47 1.39
CA SER A 74 11.35 -2.67 0.33
C SER A 74 12.24 -1.44 0.14
N LEU A 75 12.80 -1.30 -1.06
CA LEU A 75 13.49 -0.09 -1.49
C LEU A 75 12.50 1.06 -1.81
N ALA A 76 11.25 0.92 -1.35
CA ALA A 76 10.25 1.96 -1.46
C ALA A 76 10.75 3.23 -0.74
N PRO A 77 10.55 4.40 -1.36
CA PRO A 77 11.00 5.66 -0.82
C PRO A 77 10.14 6.02 0.40
N SER A 78 10.48 5.46 1.56
CA SER A 78 10.10 6.08 2.82
C SER A 78 10.75 7.45 2.79
N SER A 79 9.95 8.50 2.66
CA SER A 79 10.37 9.87 2.35
C SER A 79 11.16 10.55 3.50
N GLY A 80 11.86 9.77 4.33
CA GLY A 80 12.65 10.20 5.47
C GLY A 80 13.82 9.27 5.84
N GLY A 81 14.19 8.29 4.99
CA GLY A 81 15.43 7.54 5.18
C GLY A 81 16.62 8.45 4.87
N SER A 82 17.51 8.71 5.84
CA SER A 82 18.72 9.51 5.59
C SER A 82 19.61 8.78 4.57
N PRO A 83 20.04 9.43 3.48
CA PRO A 83 20.96 8.83 2.49
C PRO A 83 22.31 8.44 3.08
N GLU A 84 22.63 8.87 4.32
CA GLU A 84 23.85 8.52 5.03
C GLU A 84 23.99 7.03 5.37
N THR A 85 22.92 6.25 5.28
CA THR A 85 22.98 4.82 5.64
C THR A 85 23.26 3.89 4.47
N VAL A 86 23.23 4.38 3.23
CA VAL A 86 23.50 3.55 2.05
C VAL A 86 24.96 3.64 1.65
N ARG A 87 25.67 2.52 1.73
CA ARG A 87 27.11 2.44 1.46
C ARG A 87 27.39 1.54 0.28
N GLN A 88 28.31 1.95 -0.59
CA GLN A 88 28.86 1.06 -1.60
C GLN A 88 29.70 -0.04 -0.94
N VAL A 89 29.42 -1.29 -1.31
CA VAL A 89 30.09 -2.50 -0.80
C VAL A 89 30.44 -3.42 -1.97
N ARG A 90 31.19 -4.49 -1.68
CA ARG A 90 31.38 -5.55 -2.67
C ARG A 90 30.07 -6.27 -2.92
N CYS A 91 29.85 -6.75 -4.14
CA CYS A 91 28.57 -7.34 -4.52
C CYS A 91 28.18 -8.59 -3.73
N GLU A 92 29.14 -9.39 -3.31
CA GLU A 92 28.92 -10.53 -2.40
C GLU A 92 28.43 -10.12 -0.99
N GLN A 93 28.54 -8.84 -0.63
CA GLN A 93 28.09 -8.25 0.63
C GLN A 93 26.91 -7.27 0.44
N GLY A 94 26.52 -7.00 -0.81
CA GLY A 94 25.50 -6.02 -1.14
C GLY A 94 24.10 -6.62 -1.10
N GLY A 95 23.14 -5.84 -0.60
CA GLY A 95 21.71 -6.16 -0.68
C GLY A 95 21.06 -5.62 -1.96
N ALA A 96 21.72 -4.71 -2.68
CA ALA A 96 21.21 -4.17 -3.93
C ALA A 96 22.33 -3.89 -4.95
N ARG A 97 21.95 -3.76 -6.23
CA ARG A 97 22.82 -3.36 -7.34
C ARG A 97 22.27 -2.14 -8.06
N ILE A 98 23.11 -1.16 -8.37
CA ILE A 98 22.75 -0.02 -9.22
C ILE A 98 22.58 -0.51 -10.65
N LEU A 99 21.37 -0.38 -11.19
CA LEU A 99 21.06 -0.65 -12.59
C LEU A 99 21.34 0.57 -13.48
N ARG A 100 21.08 1.77 -12.95
CA ARG A 100 21.25 3.03 -13.66
C ARG A 100 21.37 4.21 -12.69
N LEU A 101 22.11 5.23 -13.07
CA LEU A 101 22.09 6.54 -12.42
C LEU A 101 21.37 7.54 -13.32
N VAL A 102 20.41 8.29 -12.76
CA VAL A 102 19.68 9.34 -13.47
C VAL A 102 19.83 10.66 -12.73
N ASP A 103 19.74 11.78 -13.44
CA ASP A 103 19.79 13.09 -12.79
C ASP A 103 18.57 13.26 -11.87
N ARG A 104 18.78 13.88 -10.70
CA ARG A 104 17.72 14.06 -9.71
C ARG A 104 16.56 14.83 -10.33
N GLY A 105 15.37 14.25 -10.35
CA GLY A 105 14.16 14.88 -10.89
C GLY A 105 13.83 14.55 -12.35
N ASP A 106 14.74 13.91 -13.11
CA ASP A 106 14.39 13.34 -14.43
C ASP A 106 13.33 12.23 -14.33
N GLY A 107 13.15 11.73 -13.11
CA GLY A 107 12.07 10.85 -12.69
C GLY A 107 12.37 9.38 -12.92
N GLU A 108 11.62 8.58 -12.19
CA GLU A 108 11.62 7.11 -12.17
C GLU A 108 11.46 6.48 -13.57
N GLN A 109 10.88 7.22 -14.51
CA GLN A 109 10.65 6.83 -15.90
C GLN A 109 11.90 6.59 -16.76
N ARG A 110 13.08 7.06 -16.35
CA ARG A 110 14.36 6.73 -17.03
C ARG A 110 15.01 5.46 -16.49
N CYS A 111 14.51 4.92 -15.39
CA CYS A 111 15.02 3.70 -14.80
C CYS A 111 14.64 2.45 -15.62
N PRO A 112 15.51 1.43 -15.66
CA PRO A 112 15.16 0.13 -16.23
C PRO A 112 13.90 -0.47 -15.59
N ARG A 113 13.17 -1.30 -16.35
CA ARG A 113 11.88 -1.88 -15.92
C ARG A 113 11.99 -2.85 -14.74
N ASP A 114 13.19 -3.35 -14.47
CA ASP A 114 13.55 -4.26 -13.39
C ASP A 114 14.11 -3.52 -12.17
N THR A 115 13.82 -2.22 -12.04
CA THR A 115 14.18 -1.41 -10.86
C THR A 115 13.24 -1.71 -9.70
N ASP A 116 13.82 -1.89 -8.52
CA ASP A 116 13.15 -2.32 -7.30
C ASP A 116 12.99 -1.16 -6.31
N GLY A 117 13.80 -0.12 -6.47
CA GLY A 117 13.63 1.14 -5.78
C GLY A 117 14.62 2.20 -6.23
N PHE A 118 14.64 3.28 -5.46
CA PHE A 118 15.43 4.47 -5.78
C PHE A 118 16.22 4.91 -4.56
N VAL A 119 17.48 5.25 -4.77
CA VAL A 119 18.36 5.80 -3.73
C VAL A 119 19.04 7.03 -4.26
N ASP A 120 18.94 8.16 -3.56
CA ASP A 120 19.71 9.34 -3.93
C ASP A 120 21.19 9.13 -3.60
N THR A 121 22.07 9.57 -4.50
CA THR A 121 23.52 9.52 -4.26
C THR A 121 23.88 10.38 -3.03
N PRO A 122 24.77 9.90 -2.14
CA PRO A 122 25.27 10.69 -1.01
C PRO A 122 25.79 12.06 -1.42
N ALA A 123 25.62 13.05 -0.53
CA ALA A 123 26.18 14.38 -0.74
C ALA A 123 27.72 14.31 -0.84
N GLY A 124 28.30 15.12 -1.72
CA GLY A 124 29.75 15.18 -1.92
C GLY A 124 30.32 14.15 -2.92
N LEU A 125 29.49 13.30 -3.52
CA LEU A 125 29.87 12.37 -4.60
C LEU A 125 29.71 12.96 -6.01
N GLY A 126 29.61 14.29 -6.12
CA GLY A 126 29.38 15.00 -7.38
C GLY A 126 27.97 15.58 -7.47
N GLU A 127 27.49 15.73 -8.71
CA GLU A 127 26.13 16.21 -8.97
C GLU A 127 25.09 15.24 -8.38
N PRO A 128 24.02 15.76 -7.74
CA PRO A 128 23.00 14.93 -7.12
C PRO A 128 22.26 14.08 -8.15
N ARG A 129 22.31 12.77 -7.97
CA ARG A 129 21.68 11.77 -8.83
C ARG A 129 20.81 10.83 -8.05
N THR A 130 19.95 10.11 -8.75
CA THR A 130 19.14 9.02 -8.19
C THR A 130 19.57 7.71 -8.84
N ALA A 131 19.94 6.74 -8.02
CA ALA A 131 20.26 5.38 -8.43
C ALA A 131 18.98 4.56 -8.54
N CYS A 132 18.73 3.99 -9.71
CA CYS A 132 17.76 2.93 -9.94
C CYS A 132 18.39 1.63 -9.44
N VAL A 133 17.86 1.03 -8.37
CA VAL A 133 18.49 -0.10 -7.70
C VAL A 133 17.66 -1.37 -7.84
N ARG A 134 18.33 -2.51 -8.04
CA ARG A 134 17.76 -3.87 -8.00
C ARG A 134 18.08 -4.51 -6.65
N ASN A 135 17.09 -5.03 -5.95
CA ASN A 135 17.31 -5.83 -4.75
C ASN A 135 17.91 -7.19 -5.15
N LEU A 136 19.00 -7.58 -4.49
CA LEU A 136 19.69 -8.86 -4.70
C LEU A 136 19.28 -9.92 -3.67
N ALA A 137 18.61 -9.52 -2.58
CA ALA A 137 18.13 -10.45 -1.56
C ALA A 137 16.85 -11.18 -2.02
N ASP A 138 16.72 -12.44 -1.60
CA ASP A 138 15.49 -13.21 -1.71
C ASP A 138 14.55 -12.94 -0.50
N PRO A 139 13.22 -12.97 -0.67
CA PRO A 139 12.50 -13.09 -1.95
C PRO A 139 12.59 -11.79 -2.76
N HIS A 140 12.97 -11.88 -4.04
CA HIS A 140 13.10 -10.71 -4.92
C HIS A 140 11.77 -9.93 -5.05
N PRO A 141 11.64 -8.75 -4.43
CA PRO A 141 10.34 -8.10 -4.29
C PRO A 141 9.76 -7.58 -5.61
N ALA A 142 10.61 -7.29 -6.59
CA ALA A 142 10.20 -6.69 -7.87
C ALA A 142 10.08 -7.69 -9.02
N ALA A 143 9.82 -8.96 -8.73
CA ALA A 143 9.21 -9.81 -9.75
C ALA A 143 7.75 -9.39 -9.91
N ARG A 144 7.31 -9.13 -11.15
CA ARG A 144 5.94 -8.63 -11.42
C ARG A 144 4.88 -9.45 -10.69
N GLY A 145 4.07 -8.79 -9.88
CA GLY A 145 3.02 -9.42 -9.07
C GLY A 145 3.51 -10.27 -7.91
N LYS A 146 4.76 -10.12 -7.46
CA LYS A 146 5.30 -10.79 -6.26
C LYS A 146 5.39 -9.87 -5.04
N GLY A 147 5.29 -8.55 -5.19
CA GLY A 147 5.19 -7.60 -4.09
C GLY A 147 6.55 -7.11 -3.57
N GLY A 148 6.65 -5.79 -3.33
CA GLY A 148 7.68 -5.13 -2.50
C GLY A 148 8.72 -4.31 -3.27
N GLY A 149 8.51 -4.03 -4.55
CA GLY A 149 9.33 -3.14 -5.38
C GLY A 149 8.63 -1.82 -5.74
N VAL A 150 9.17 -1.14 -6.76
CA VAL A 150 8.49 -0.01 -7.40
C VAL A 150 7.29 -0.55 -8.16
N LEU A 151 6.11 0.04 -7.94
CA LEU A 151 4.91 -0.32 -8.67
C LEU A 151 5.15 -0.22 -10.18
N VAL A 152 4.78 -1.26 -10.92
CA VAL A 152 4.75 -1.30 -12.38
C VAL A 152 3.45 -1.92 -12.88
N ALA A 153 3.16 -1.73 -14.17
CA ALA A 153 2.03 -2.41 -14.80
C ALA A 153 2.19 -3.94 -14.69
N GLY A 154 1.16 -4.60 -14.17
CA GLY A 154 1.11 -6.03 -13.92
C GLY A 154 1.15 -6.42 -12.45
N ASP A 155 1.59 -5.53 -11.56
CA ASP A 155 1.60 -5.77 -10.11
C ASP A 155 0.19 -5.72 -9.54
N CYS A 156 0.01 -6.24 -8.33
CA CYS A 156 -1.25 -6.13 -7.61
C CYS A 156 -1.07 -5.21 -6.42
N VAL A 157 -2.06 -4.35 -6.19
CA VAL A 157 -2.04 -3.43 -5.06
C VAL A 157 -3.18 -3.71 -4.09
N LEU A 158 -2.94 -3.32 -2.85
CA LEU A 158 -3.93 -3.07 -1.84
C LEU A 158 -4.00 -1.56 -1.63
N VAL A 159 -5.19 -1.00 -1.69
CA VAL A 159 -5.44 0.40 -1.39
C VAL A 159 -6.12 0.44 -0.02
N SER A 160 -5.51 1.14 0.93
CA SER A 160 -6.11 1.33 2.25
C SER A 160 -7.29 2.30 2.19
N ASP A 161 -8.08 2.36 3.27
CA ASP A 161 -9.19 3.30 3.39
C ASP A 161 -8.73 4.77 3.32
N GLU A 162 -7.48 5.05 3.68
CA GLU A 162 -6.83 6.36 3.55
C GLU A 162 -6.34 6.67 2.12
N GLY A 163 -6.44 5.70 1.20
CA GLY A 163 -5.98 5.80 -0.18
C GLY A 163 -4.49 5.52 -0.36
N ASP A 164 -3.82 4.91 0.63
CA ASP A 164 -2.42 4.52 0.49
C ASP A 164 -2.30 3.24 -0.35
N VAL A 165 -1.51 3.31 -1.42
CA VAL A 165 -1.30 2.20 -2.33
C VAL A 165 -0.11 1.37 -1.86
N ARG A 166 -0.35 0.11 -1.55
CA ARG A 166 0.70 -0.85 -1.16
C ARG A 166 0.75 -1.99 -2.16
N GLU A 167 1.94 -2.32 -2.66
CA GLU A 167 2.10 -3.51 -3.49
C GLU A 167 1.85 -4.78 -2.65
N ARG A 168 1.27 -5.79 -3.27
CA ARG A 168 1.11 -7.14 -2.73
C ARG A 168 1.33 -8.18 -3.83
N ALA A 169 1.53 -9.43 -3.41
CA ALA A 169 1.50 -10.54 -4.34
C ALA A 169 0.13 -10.65 -5.03
N CYS A 170 0.12 -10.92 -6.33
CA CYS A 170 -1.08 -11.20 -7.09
C CYS A 170 -1.64 -12.58 -6.73
N ALA A 171 -2.95 -12.65 -6.44
CA ALA A 171 -3.64 -13.92 -6.24
C ALA A 171 -3.70 -14.77 -7.53
N ASP A 172 -3.91 -14.11 -8.68
CA ASP A 172 -3.99 -14.72 -10.00
C ASP A 172 -3.61 -13.71 -11.11
N ALA A 173 -3.65 -14.13 -12.37
CA ALA A 173 -3.29 -13.30 -13.53
C ALA A 173 -4.15 -12.02 -13.70
N ARG A 174 -5.30 -11.96 -13.03
CA ARG A 174 -6.27 -10.87 -13.02
C ARG A 174 -6.50 -10.34 -11.60
N GLY A 175 -5.60 -10.65 -10.66
CA GLY A 175 -5.77 -10.49 -9.22
C GLY A 175 -6.25 -9.10 -8.77
N PRO A 176 -6.71 -9.00 -7.52
CA PRO A 176 -7.34 -7.81 -7.01
C PRO A 176 -6.39 -6.61 -7.06
N GLY A 177 -6.88 -5.48 -7.56
CA GLY A 177 -6.07 -4.27 -7.71
C GLY A 177 -4.90 -4.41 -8.66
N ARG A 178 -4.99 -5.28 -9.67
CA ARG A 178 -3.94 -5.37 -10.68
C ARG A 178 -3.73 -4.03 -11.37
N VAL A 179 -2.51 -3.51 -11.31
CA VAL A 179 -2.09 -2.26 -11.94
C VAL A 179 -2.04 -2.47 -13.45
N TRP A 180 -2.88 -1.76 -14.18
CA TRP A 180 -2.89 -1.76 -15.63
C TRP A 180 -1.86 -0.79 -16.21
N GLY A 181 -1.62 0.30 -15.49
CA GLY A 181 -0.65 1.29 -15.88
C GLY A 181 -0.50 2.42 -14.88
N LEU A 182 0.55 3.19 -15.10
CA LEU A 182 0.96 4.34 -14.31
C LEU A 182 0.95 5.54 -15.24
N TYR A 183 0.11 6.53 -14.94
CA TYR A 183 -0.17 7.63 -15.86
C TYR A 183 -0.01 8.99 -15.20
N LYS A 184 0.14 10.05 -15.99
CA LYS A 184 0.21 11.41 -15.44
C LYS A 184 -1.16 11.95 -15.05
N LYS A 185 -2.24 11.43 -15.64
CA LYS A 185 -3.60 11.94 -15.46
C LYS A 185 -4.61 10.81 -15.28
N LYS A 186 -5.57 11.03 -14.39
CA LYS A 186 -6.72 10.13 -14.14
C LYS A 186 -7.53 9.81 -15.39
N SER A 187 -7.64 10.77 -16.31
CA SER A 187 -8.38 10.57 -17.56
C SER A 187 -7.78 9.50 -18.47
N GLN A 188 -6.56 9.04 -18.18
CA GLN A 188 -5.88 7.96 -18.89
C GLN A 188 -6.20 6.57 -18.29
N CYS A 189 -6.86 6.49 -17.13
CA CYS A 189 -7.31 5.22 -16.53
C CYS A 189 -8.56 4.70 -17.25
N LYS A 190 -8.35 3.98 -18.35
CA LYS A 190 -9.43 3.36 -19.13
C LYS A 190 -9.08 1.94 -19.55
N ASP A 191 -10.06 1.04 -19.50
CA ASP A 191 -10.01 -0.30 -20.11
C ASP A 191 -11.11 -0.45 -21.18
N SER A 192 -11.26 -1.64 -21.77
CA SER A 192 -12.32 -1.92 -22.75
C SER A 192 -13.75 -1.86 -22.16
N ARG A 193 -13.88 -1.79 -20.84
CA ARG A 193 -15.15 -1.77 -20.09
C ARG A 193 -15.46 -0.39 -19.50
N GLY A 194 -14.55 0.59 -19.61
CA GLY A 194 -14.77 1.96 -19.18
C GLY A 194 -13.60 2.53 -18.38
N PHE A 195 -13.90 3.17 -17.25
CA PHE A 195 -12.90 3.71 -16.34
C PHE A 195 -12.40 2.63 -15.39
N LEU A 196 -11.10 2.61 -15.17
CA LEU A 196 -10.48 1.83 -14.09
C LEU A 196 -10.50 2.65 -12.80
N ASP A 197 -10.46 1.94 -11.67
CA ASP A 197 -10.20 2.58 -10.39
C ASP A 197 -8.81 3.21 -10.42
N TYR A 198 -8.67 4.38 -9.79
CA TYR A 198 -7.44 5.14 -9.84
C TYR A 198 -7.03 5.62 -8.47
N HIS A 199 -5.74 5.57 -8.22
CA HIS A 199 -5.14 5.98 -6.95
C HIS A 199 -3.89 6.80 -7.20
N TYR A 200 -3.60 7.71 -6.28
CA TYR A 200 -2.33 8.41 -6.31
C TYR A 200 -1.31 7.57 -5.55
N ALA A 201 -0.14 7.33 -6.15
CA ALA A 201 0.90 6.50 -5.52
C ALA A 201 1.36 7.05 -4.14
N HIS A 202 1.15 8.33 -3.84
CA HIS A 202 1.34 8.94 -2.51
C HIS A 202 0.50 10.22 -2.32
N ARG A 203 0.44 10.72 -1.06
CA ARG A 203 -0.27 11.94 -0.62
C ARG A 203 -0.13 13.10 -1.63
N ARG A 204 -1.24 13.82 -1.83
CA ARG A 204 -1.57 14.86 -2.83
C ARG A 204 -0.53 15.96 -3.15
N THR A 205 0.63 16.01 -2.50
CA THR A 205 1.55 17.15 -2.54
C THR A 205 2.72 17.03 -3.51
N HIS A 206 2.95 15.88 -4.17
CA HIS A 206 4.01 15.78 -5.20
C HIS A 206 3.43 15.73 -6.62
N PRO A 207 3.69 16.73 -7.49
CA PRO A 207 3.11 16.85 -8.83
C PRO A 207 3.67 15.87 -9.87
N THR A 208 4.61 14.99 -9.47
CA THR A 208 5.35 14.10 -10.36
C THR A 208 4.98 12.63 -10.25
N HIS A 209 4.14 12.23 -9.27
CA HIS A 209 3.83 10.82 -9.09
C HIS A 209 2.75 10.32 -10.07
N PRO A 210 2.85 9.06 -10.52
CA PRO A 210 1.86 8.48 -11.40
C PRO A 210 0.53 8.24 -10.67
N VAL A 211 -0.55 8.41 -11.42
CA VAL A 211 -1.86 7.82 -11.15
C VAL A 211 -1.76 6.32 -11.45
N VAL A 212 -1.96 5.52 -10.42
CA VAL A 212 -2.06 4.06 -10.50
C VAL A 212 -3.47 3.73 -10.98
N CYS A 213 -3.61 3.14 -12.15
CA CYS A 213 -4.90 2.64 -12.62
C CYS A 213 -4.97 1.14 -12.30
N ALA A 214 -5.85 0.76 -11.37
CA ALA A 214 -6.00 -0.59 -10.89
C ALA A 214 -7.31 -1.22 -11.39
N GLY A 215 -7.29 -2.54 -11.56
CA GLY A 215 -8.50 -3.33 -11.77
C GLY A 215 -9.33 -3.46 -10.48
N PRO A 216 -10.52 -4.06 -10.57
CA PRO A 216 -11.41 -4.22 -9.41
C PRO A 216 -10.77 -5.04 -8.29
N GLY A 217 -11.25 -4.82 -7.06
CA GLY A 217 -10.81 -5.54 -5.86
C GLY A 217 -9.52 -4.99 -5.24
N ASP A 218 -9.04 -3.83 -5.67
CA ASP A 218 -7.91 -3.12 -5.07
C ASP A 218 -8.06 -2.85 -3.57
N THR A 219 -9.29 -2.80 -3.04
CA THR A 219 -9.60 -2.69 -1.61
C THR A 219 -9.66 -4.03 -0.88
N ALA A 220 -9.64 -5.18 -1.58
CA ALA A 220 -9.79 -6.48 -0.96
C ALA A 220 -8.59 -6.78 -0.05
N THR A 221 -8.82 -6.90 1.26
CA THR A 221 -7.79 -7.25 2.25
C THR A 221 -7.52 -8.75 2.32
N GLU A 222 -8.50 -9.57 1.93
CA GLU A 222 -8.46 -11.03 2.01
C GLU A 222 -8.47 -11.65 0.61
N LEU A 223 -7.53 -12.57 0.36
CA LEU A 223 -7.45 -13.33 -0.88
C LEU A 223 -8.18 -14.65 -0.69
N GLY A 224 -9.27 -14.84 -1.45
CA GLY A 224 -10.14 -15.99 -1.33
C GLY A 224 -11.61 -15.58 -1.41
N ALA A 225 -12.44 -16.55 -1.78
CA ALA A 225 -13.88 -16.39 -1.62
C ALA A 225 -14.21 -16.27 -0.12
N LYS A 226 -15.12 -15.36 0.22
CA LYS A 226 -15.64 -15.25 1.59
C LYS A 226 -16.33 -16.52 2.08
N TYR A 227 -17.00 -17.22 1.17
CA TYR A 227 -17.80 -18.40 1.47
C TYR A 227 -17.46 -19.55 0.53
N ASP A 228 -17.48 -20.76 1.09
CA ASP A 228 -17.28 -21.99 0.32
C ASP A 228 -18.49 -22.36 -0.54
N ASN A 229 -18.22 -23.10 -1.61
CA ASN A 229 -19.26 -23.60 -2.50
C ASN A 229 -20.14 -24.63 -1.77
N GLY A 230 -21.46 -24.49 -1.85
CA GLY A 230 -22.42 -25.32 -1.12
C GLY A 230 -22.81 -24.78 0.27
N THR A 231 -22.19 -23.70 0.75
CA THR A 231 -22.63 -23.05 2.00
C THR A 231 -24.04 -22.49 1.83
N CYS A 232 -24.92 -22.73 2.80
CA CYS A 232 -26.29 -22.24 2.78
C CYS A 232 -26.53 -21.14 3.80
N PHE A 233 -27.41 -20.20 3.46
CA PHE A 233 -27.72 -19.06 4.31
C PHE A 233 -29.20 -18.92 4.59
N ARG A 234 -29.51 -18.34 5.75
CA ARG A 234 -30.82 -17.80 6.06
C ARG A 234 -31.05 -16.52 5.26
N LYS A 235 -32.31 -16.24 4.91
CA LYS A 235 -32.69 -14.98 4.26
C LYS A 235 -32.43 -13.81 5.21
N PRO A 236 -31.63 -12.79 4.83
CA PRO A 236 -31.43 -11.63 5.68
C PRO A 236 -32.71 -10.79 5.75
N ALA A 237 -32.99 -10.23 6.93
CA ALA A 237 -34.16 -9.39 7.15
C ALA A 237 -34.15 -8.12 6.27
N THR A 238 -32.95 -7.62 5.96
CA THR A 238 -32.70 -6.38 5.20
C THR A 238 -32.45 -6.63 3.72
N LEU A 239 -32.77 -7.82 3.18
CA LEU A 239 -32.68 -8.09 1.74
C LEU A 239 -33.73 -7.29 0.96
N SER A 240 -33.55 -5.97 0.89
CA SER A 240 -34.41 -5.07 0.13
C SER A 240 -34.06 -5.23 -1.34
N THR A 241 -35.01 -5.75 -2.11
CA THR A 241 -34.90 -5.94 -3.56
C THR A 241 -34.82 -4.62 -4.34
N GLN A 242 -34.93 -3.46 -3.68
CA GLN A 242 -35.07 -2.16 -4.33
C GLN A 242 -33.75 -1.43 -4.65
N LEU A 243 -32.61 -1.81 -4.05
CA LEU A 243 -31.33 -1.10 -4.24
C LEU A 243 -30.25 -1.90 -4.97
N GLY A 244 -30.62 -2.97 -5.67
CA GLY A 244 -29.72 -3.59 -6.65
C GLY A 244 -28.40 -4.12 -6.09
N GLY A 245 -28.45 -5.01 -5.08
CA GLY A 245 -27.38 -6.00 -4.88
C GLY A 245 -26.34 -5.74 -3.79
N LEU A 246 -26.44 -4.67 -2.99
CA LEU A 246 -25.53 -4.45 -1.87
C LEU A 246 -26.17 -4.93 -0.55
N ILE A 247 -25.74 -6.10 -0.07
CA ILE A 247 -25.96 -6.51 1.32
C ILE A 247 -24.74 -6.07 2.11
N PHE A 248 -24.89 -5.03 2.92
CA PHE A 248 -23.88 -4.64 3.90
C PHE A 248 -24.03 -5.55 5.12
N GLY A 249 -23.17 -6.58 5.23
CA GLY A 249 -23.14 -7.50 6.36
C GLY A 249 -22.90 -8.96 5.99
N GLY A 250 -22.44 -9.75 6.97
CA GLY A 250 -22.31 -11.20 6.82
C GLY A 250 -23.67 -11.88 6.62
N LEU A 251 -23.68 -12.94 5.82
CA LEU A 251 -24.83 -13.83 5.69
C LEU A 251 -24.86 -14.84 6.85
N ASP A 252 -26.04 -15.09 7.41
CA ASP A 252 -26.23 -16.06 8.48
C ASP A 252 -26.17 -17.49 7.92
N GLU A 253 -25.05 -18.18 8.13
CA GLU A 253 -24.88 -19.58 7.72
C GLU A 253 -25.84 -20.52 8.45
N VAL A 254 -26.43 -21.44 7.69
CA VAL A 254 -27.32 -22.50 8.19
C VAL A 254 -27.07 -23.79 7.42
N SER A 255 -27.40 -24.93 8.03
CA SER A 255 -27.44 -26.19 7.29
C SER A 255 -28.38 -26.09 6.08
N CYS A 256 -27.96 -26.59 4.92
CA CYS A 256 -28.79 -26.62 3.71
C CYS A 256 -30.07 -27.45 3.85
N SER A 257 -30.11 -28.40 4.78
CA SER A 257 -31.32 -29.16 5.09
C SER A 257 -32.31 -28.41 5.99
N SER A 258 -31.91 -27.26 6.55
CA SER A 258 -32.75 -26.44 7.41
C SER A 258 -33.97 -25.91 6.65
N ARG A 259 -35.12 -25.84 7.34
CA ARG A 259 -36.29 -25.16 6.78
C ARG A 259 -36.05 -23.66 6.57
N SER A 260 -35.09 -23.09 7.29
CA SER A 260 -34.68 -21.68 7.17
C SER A 260 -33.64 -21.41 6.08
N ALA A 261 -33.11 -22.46 5.42
CA ALA A 261 -32.19 -22.29 4.30
C ALA A 261 -32.91 -21.62 3.12
N TRP A 262 -32.39 -20.47 2.70
CA TRP A 262 -32.96 -19.64 1.66
C TRP A 262 -32.15 -19.71 0.37
N ALA A 263 -30.83 -19.67 0.46
CA ALA A 263 -29.95 -19.72 -0.69
C ALA A 263 -28.68 -20.52 -0.38
N GLU A 264 -28.05 -21.02 -1.44
CA GLU A 264 -26.79 -21.76 -1.44
C GLU A 264 -25.75 -21.04 -2.29
N VAL A 265 -24.49 -21.00 -1.86
CA VAL A 265 -23.36 -20.57 -2.69
C VAL A 265 -23.17 -21.56 -3.82
N VAL A 266 -23.16 -21.07 -5.06
CA VAL A 266 -22.89 -21.90 -6.24
C VAL A 266 -21.57 -21.60 -6.93
N ALA A 267 -20.97 -20.44 -6.63
CA ALA A 267 -19.67 -19.98 -7.09
C ALA A 267 -19.29 -18.68 -6.38
N SER A 268 -18.03 -18.28 -6.53
CA SER A 268 -17.57 -16.90 -6.32
C SER A 268 -17.05 -16.33 -7.63
N ALA A 269 -17.27 -15.04 -7.84
CA ALA A 269 -17.00 -14.32 -9.06
C ALA A 269 -16.46 -12.91 -8.74
N ARG A 270 -15.92 -12.23 -9.74
CA ARG A 270 -15.35 -10.89 -9.55
C ARG A 270 -16.41 -9.80 -9.55
N VAL A 271 -17.44 -10.02 -10.37
CA VAL A 271 -18.60 -9.15 -10.54
C VAL A 271 -19.84 -10.04 -10.73
N ALA A 272 -21.03 -9.47 -10.56
CA ALA A 272 -22.27 -10.22 -10.65
C ALA A 272 -22.50 -10.86 -12.03
N GLU A 273 -22.03 -10.23 -13.09
CA GLU A 273 -22.16 -10.70 -14.48
C GLU A 273 -21.31 -11.95 -14.76
N ASP A 274 -20.25 -12.15 -13.97
CA ASP A 274 -19.39 -13.35 -14.06
C ASP A 274 -20.04 -14.56 -13.33
N CYS A 275 -21.20 -14.40 -12.67
CA CYS A 275 -21.88 -15.50 -11.99
C CYS A 275 -22.43 -16.55 -12.97
N PRO A 276 -22.42 -17.85 -12.60
CA PRO A 276 -22.93 -18.90 -13.48
C PRO A 276 -24.45 -18.75 -13.68
N ALA A 277 -24.97 -19.19 -14.84
CA ALA A 277 -26.38 -19.04 -15.22
C ALA A 277 -27.40 -19.64 -14.20
N ARG A 278 -26.98 -20.59 -13.36
CA ARG A 278 -27.79 -21.17 -12.29
C ARG A 278 -27.92 -20.28 -11.05
N SER A 279 -27.16 -19.19 -10.98
CA SER A 279 -27.25 -18.21 -9.91
C SER A 279 -28.48 -17.33 -10.12
N THR A 280 -29.24 -17.11 -9.05
CA THR A 280 -30.45 -16.28 -9.06
C THR A 280 -30.24 -14.95 -8.33
N ARG A 281 -29.15 -14.84 -7.57
CA ARG A 281 -28.79 -13.68 -6.74
C ARG A 281 -27.27 -13.60 -6.62
N SER A 282 -26.75 -12.42 -6.32
CA SER A 282 -25.36 -12.22 -5.94
C SER A 282 -25.26 -11.29 -4.74
N VAL A 283 -24.15 -11.39 -4.03
CA VAL A 283 -23.79 -10.51 -2.90
C VAL A 283 -22.33 -10.11 -3.08
N SER A 284 -22.03 -8.83 -2.95
CA SER A 284 -20.66 -8.32 -3.04
C SER A 284 -20.11 -7.96 -1.67
N ASP A 285 -18.83 -8.26 -1.46
CA ASP A 285 -18.00 -7.92 -0.32
C ASP A 285 -16.65 -7.43 -0.87
N ASP A 286 -16.31 -6.18 -0.57
CA ASP A 286 -15.13 -5.49 -1.08
C ASP A 286 -13.85 -5.80 -0.29
N HIS A 287 -13.94 -6.52 0.82
CA HIS A 287 -12.79 -7.01 1.59
C HIS A 287 -12.24 -8.33 1.06
N HIS A 288 -12.99 -9.04 0.20
CA HIS A 288 -12.60 -10.35 -0.34
C HIS A 288 -12.35 -10.30 -1.85
N TYR A 289 -11.49 -11.20 -2.34
CA TYR A 289 -11.33 -11.41 -3.78
C TYR A 289 -11.28 -12.90 -4.15
N PRO A 290 -12.18 -13.39 -5.03
CA PRO A 290 -13.21 -12.65 -5.75
C PRO A 290 -14.32 -12.10 -4.82
N GLY A 291 -14.69 -10.83 -5.02
CA GLY A 291 -15.58 -10.11 -4.10
C GLY A 291 -17.07 -10.39 -4.26
N THR A 292 -17.49 -11.12 -5.29
CA THR A 292 -18.91 -11.46 -5.49
C THR A 292 -19.19 -12.92 -5.16
N THR A 293 -20.09 -13.17 -4.22
CA THR A 293 -20.65 -14.49 -3.93
C THR A 293 -21.90 -14.71 -4.78
N CYS A 294 -21.91 -15.76 -5.61
CA CYS A 294 -23.03 -16.12 -6.47
C CYS A 294 -23.93 -17.12 -5.74
N LEU A 295 -25.19 -16.75 -5.56
CA LEU A 295 -26.16 -17.52 -4.81
C LEU A 295 -27.24 -18.13 -5.72
N ARG A 296 -27.73 -19.31 -5.34
CA ARG A 296 -28.92 -19.93 -5.90
C ARG A 296 -29.98 -20.06 -4.82
N THR A 297 -31.13 -19.45 -5.05
CA THR A 297 -32.27 -19.55 -4.14
C THR A 297 -32.81 -20.98 -4.12
N LEU A 298 -33.10 -21.50 -2.94
CA LEU A 298 -33.57 -22.86 -2.72
C LEU A 298 -35.11 -22.97 -2.67
N ARG A 299 -35.81 -21.86 -2.34
CA ARG A 299 -37.27 -21.79 -2.22
C ARG A 299 -37.79 -20.38 -2.52
#